data_AF-A0A7X7TJS2-F1
#
_entry.id   AF-A0A7X7TJS2-F1
#
_cell.length_a   1.000
_cell.length_b   1.000
_cell.length_c   1.000
_cell.angle_alpha   90.00
_cell.angle_beta   90.00
_cell.angle_gamma   90.00
#
_symmetry.space_group_name_H-M   'P 1'
#
loop_
_entity.id
_entity.type
_entity.pdbx_description
1 polymer ?
#
loop_
_entity_poly.entity_id
_entity_poly.type
_entity_poly.pdbx_seq_one_letter_code
_entity_poly.pdbx_strand_id
1 'polypeptide(L)' 'LVLIKVKAEPKVRGEIMQIVDIFRARIVDIGHNSLIIECTGDEGKIKAIEKSLRPFGILELVRTGKIAMVRGPKYEEE' A
#
# COMPACT_ATOMS: atom_id res chain seq x y z
N LEU A 1 6.04 -3.26 -4.29
CA LEU A 1 5.70 -2.16 -3.35
C LEU A 1 4.72 -1.23 -4.04
N VAL A 2 3.80 -0.61 -3.28
CA VAL A 2 2.87 0.42 -3.76
C VAL A 2 2.77 1.55 -2.75
N LEU A 3 2.67 2.78 -3.25
CA LEU A 3 2.20 3.93 -2.50
C LEU A 3 0.81 4.32 -3.02
N ILE A 4 -0.14 4.50 -2.11
CA ILE A 4 -1.52 4.84 -2.42
C ILE A 4 -1.87 6.10 -1.64
N LYS A 5 -2.13 7.20 -2.34
CA LYS A 5 -2.73 8.40 -1.76
C LYS A 5 -4.24 8.27 -1.88
N VAL A 6 -4.95 8.35 -0.75
CA VAL A 6 -6.41 8.21 -0.68
C VAL A 6 -7.01 9.42 0.01
N LYS A 7 -8.21 9.83 -0.42
CA LYS A 7 -9.00 10.82 0.32
C LYS A 7 -9.38 10.22 1.67
N ALA A 8 -9.16 10.98 2.74
CA ALA A 8 -9.37 10.54 4.10
C ALA A 8 -9.91 11.70 4.94
N GLU A 9 -11.21 11.98 4.78
CA GLU A 9 -11.92 12.92 5.65
C GLU A 9 -12.02 12.36 7.08
N PRO A 10 -12.12 13.22 8.12
CA PRO A 10 -12.15 12.78 9.51
C PRO A 10 -13.17 11.68 9.82
N LYS A 11 -14.33 11.69 9.13
CA LYS A 11 -15.41 10.72 9.32
C LYS A 11 -15.06 9.29 8.88
N VAL A 12 -14.24 9.14 7.85
CA VAL A 12 -13.90 7.83 7.25
C VAL A 12 -12.46 7.39 7.55
N ARG A 13 -11.67 8.28 8.16
CA ARG A 13 -10.24 8.05 8.43
C ARG A 13 -10.01 6.79 9.28
N GLY A 14 -10.85 6.54 10.29
CA GLY A 14 -10.73 5.36 11.15
C GLY A 14 -10.90 4.04 10.39
N GLU A 15 -11.85 3.98 9.45
CA GLU A 15 -12.09 2.80 8.61
C GLU A 15 -10.91 2.53 7.67
N ILE A 16 -10.34 3.59 7.09
CA ILE A 16 -9.13 3.49 6.26
C ILE A 16 -7.96 2.94 7.09
N MET A 17 -7.77 3.42 8.33
CA MET A 17 -6.70 2.93 9.21
C MET A 17 -6.88 1.43 9.52
N GLN A 18 -8.10 0.97 9.79
CA GLN A 18 -8.37 -0.46 10.00
C GLN A 18 -8.02 -1.31 8.77
N ILE A 19 -8.34 -0.82 7.56
CA ILE A 19 -7.94 -1.51 6.32
C ILE A 19 -6.42 -1.60 6.23
N VAL A 20 -5.70 -0.49 6.49
CA VAL A 20 -4.23 -0.48 6.50
C VAL A 20 -3.68 -1.54 7.45
N ASP A 21 -4.23 -1.65 8.66
CA ASP A 21 -3.82 -2.62 9.68
C ASP A 21 -4.07 -4.06 9.23
N ILE A 22 -5.25 -4.37 8.67
CA ILE A 22 -5.61 -5.71 8.16
C ILE A 22 -4.60 -6.16 7.09
N PHE A 23 -4.21 -5.25 6.20
CA PHE A 23 -3.23 -5.54 5.15
C PHE A 23 -1.77 -5.49 5.63
N ARG A 24 -1.52 -5.22 6.91
CA ARG A 24 -0.17 -4.97 7.45
C ARG A 24 0.60 -3.97 6.58
N ALA A 25 -0.11 -2.93 6.14
CA ALA A 25 0.44 -1.79 5.42
C ALA A 25 0.86 -0.72 6.43
N ARG A 26 1.45 0.38 5.94
CA ARG A 26 1.91 1.49 6.78
C ARG A 26 1.37 2.81 6.26
N ILE A 27 0.94 3.69 7.16
CA ILE A 27 0.69 5.10 6.81
C ILE A 27 2.05 5.81 6.82
N VAL A 28 2.41 6.42 5.71
CA VAL A 28 3.67 7.14 5.54
C VAL A 28 3.52 8.66 5.50
N ASP A 29 2.30 9.16 5.29
CA ASP A 29 1.97 10.59 5.36
C ASP A 29 0.50 10.80 5.77
N ILE A 30 0.25 11.89 6.50
CA ILE A 30 -1.07 12.29 6.98
C ILE A 30 -1.32 13.75 6.59
N GLY A 31 -2.23 13.96 5.63
CA GLY A 31 -2.75 15.27 5.28
C GLY A 31 -4.10 15.55 5.93
N HIS A 32 -4.58 16.79 5.87
CA HIS A 32 -5.87 17.19 6.46
C HIS A 32 -7.05 16.35 5.93
N ASN A 33 -7.07 16.05 4.63
CA ASN A 33 -8.13 15.30 3.94
C ASN A 33 -7.58 14.10 3.16
N SER A 34 -6.37 13.64 3.47
CA SER A 34 -5.71 12.55 2.73
C SER A 34 -4.79 11.72 3.62
N LEU A 35 -4.54 10.48 3.21
CA LEU A 35 -3.48 9.63 3.75
C LEU A 35 -2.63 9.10 2.59
N ILE A 36 -1.33 8.92 2.82
CA ILE A 36 -0.48 8.11 1.94
C ILE A 36 -0.15 6.82 2.65
N ILE A 37 -0.43 5.71 1.98
CA ILE A 37 -0.30 4.35 2.49
C ILE A 37 0.75 3.62 1.66
N GLU A 38 1.72 3.02 2.33
CA GLU A 38 2.68 2.10 1.75
C GLU A 38 2.26 0.66 2.00
N CYS A 39 2.24 -0.16 0.95
CA CYS A 39 2.00 -1.60 1.07
C CYS A 39 3.04 -2.40 0.26
N THR A 40 3.51 -3.49 0.86
CA THR A 40 4.39 -4.47 0.22
C THR A 40 3.78 -5.86 0.32
N GLY A 41 3.90 -6.61 -0.78
CA GLY A 41 3.41 -7.96 -0.92
C GLY A 41 3.38 -8.40 -2.39
N ASP A 42 2.80 -9.57 -2.61
CA ASP A 42 2.52 -10.07 -3.95
C ASP A 42 1.42 -9.27 -4.66
N GLU A 43 1.22 -9.56 -5.94
CA GLU A 43 0.24 -8.87 -6.77
C GLU A 43 -1.20 -9.03 -6.25
N GLY A 44 -1.53 -10.16 -5.62
CA GLY A 44 -2.85 -10.42 -5.06
C GLY A 44 -3.15 -9.50 -3.88
N LYS A 45 -2.22 -9.40 -2.93
CA LYS A 45 -2.31 -8.50 -1.78
C LYS A 45 -2.44 -7.03 -2.23
N ILE A 46 -1.63 -6.63 -3.21
CA ILE A 46 -1.62 -5.24 -3.72
C ILE A 46 -2.95 -4.90 -4.44
N LYS A 47 -3.51 -5.83 -5.22
CA LYS A 47 -4.82 -5.63 -5.84
C LYS A 47 -5.95 -5.60 -4.80
N ALA A 48 -5.87 -6.43 -3.77
CA ALA A 48 -6.88 -6.51 -2.73
C ALA A 48 -6.95 -5.19 -1.92
N ILE A 49 -5.81 -4.65 -1.47
CA ILE A 49 -5.81 -3.36 -0.75
C ILE A 49 -6.27 -2.20 -1.65
N GLU A 50 -5.87 -2.18 -2.93
CA GLU A 50 -6.36 -1.18 -3.89
C GLU A 50 -7.90 -1.25 -3.98
N LYS A 51 -8.46 -2.46 -4.12
CA LYS A 51 -9.91 -2.66 -4.21
C LYS A 51 -10.64 -2.22 -2.94
N SER A 52 -10.09 -2.50 -1.76
CA SER A 52 -10.64 -2.05 -0.48
C SER A 52 -10.59 -0.53 -0.31
N LEU A 53 -9.57 0.14 -0.87
CA LEU A 53 -9.41 1.59 -0.75
C LEU A 53 -10.14 2.39 -1.84
N ARG A 54 -10.52 1.76 -2.96
CA ARG A 54 -11.26 2.43 -4.06
C ARG A 54 -12.51 3.20 -3.63
N PRO A 55 -13.38 2.70 -2.73
CA PRO A 55 -14.59 3.41 -2.30
C PRO A 55 -14.31 4.75 -1.62
N PHE A 56 -13.16 4.91 -0.98
CA PHE A 56 -12.78 6.16 -0.30
C PHE A 56 -12.26 7.23 -1.27
N GLY A 57 -11.94 6.85 -2.51
CA GLY A 57 -11.38 7.74 -3.53
C GLY A 57 -9.85 7.76 -3.51
N ILE A 58 -9.25 6.92 -4.35
CA ILE A 58 -7.80 6.93 -4.59
C ILE A 58 -7.46 8.17 -5.43
N LEU A 59 -6.57 9.01 -4.91
CA LEU A 59 -6.11 10.24 -5.55
C LEU A 59 -4.87 9.99 -6.41
N GLU A 60 -3.96 9.13 -5.93
CA GLU A 60 -2.71 8.83 -6.61
C GLU A 60 -2.27 7.40 -6.28
N LEU A 61 -1.65 6.74 -7.24
CA LEU A 61 -1.16 5.38 -7.08
C LEU A 61 0.17 5.21 -7.80
N VAL A 62 1.21 4.83 -7.07
CA VAL A 62 2.56 4.63 -7.59
C VAL A 62 3.03 3.22 -7.24
N ARG A 63 3.53 2.48 -8.23
CA ARG A 63 3.96 1.08 -8.09
C ARG A 63 5.36 0.88 -8.63
N THR A 64 6.15 0.08 -7.91
CA THR A 64 7.48 -0.33 -8.35
C THR A 64 7.46 -1.44 -9.41
N GLY A 65 6.30 -2.04 -9.68
CA GLY A 65 6.21 -3.30 -10.42
C GLY A 65 6.69 -4.51 -9.60
N LYS A 66 6.85 -5.66 -10.27
CA LYS A 66 7.37 -6.89 -9.68
C LYS A 66 8.89 -6.78 -9.53
N ILE A 67 9.37 -7.01 -8.32
CA ILE A 67 10.79 -7.13 -8.01
C ILE A 67 10.99 -8.51 -7.42
N ALA A 68 11.99 -9.24 -7.90
CA ALA A 68 12.26 -10.60 -7.47
C ALA A 68 13.76 -10.84 -7.28
N MET A 69 14.09 -11.74 -6.38
CA MET A 69 15.44 -12.24 -6.16
C MET A 69 15.35 -13.75 -5.91
N VAL A 70 16.34 -14.50 -6.39
CA VAL A 70 16.46 -15.94 -6.11
C VAL A 70 16.59 -16.15 -4.61
N ARG A 71 15.87 -17.15 -4.07
CA ARG A 71 15.96 -17.55 -2.65
C ARG A 71 17.12 -18.53 -2.46
N GLY A 72 17.82 -18.44 -1.33
CA GLY A 72 18.94 -19.33 -1.04
C GLY A 72 20.24 -18.88 -1.72
N PRO A 73 21.27 -19.74 -1.79
CA PRO A 73 22.61 -19.32 -2.19
C PRO A 73 22.58 -18.67 -3.56
N LYS A 74 23.04 -17.42 -3.56
CA LYS A 74 23.07 -16.50 -4.67
C LYS A 74 24.55 -16.27 -4.97
N TYR A 75 24.95 -16.51 -6.21
CA TYR A 75 26.22 -16.21 -6.87
C TYR A 75 27.43 -15.88 -5.97
N GLU A 76 28.44 -16.76 -6.04
CA GLU A 76 29.82 -16.47 -5.65
C GLU A 76 30.40 -15.41 -6.62
N GLU A 77 31.00 -14.36 -6.06
CA GLU A 77 31.87 -13.44 -6.78
C GLU A 77 33.24 -14.13 -6.96
N GLU A 78 33.73 -14.26 -8.20
CA GLU A 78 35.16 -14.52 -8.47
C GLU A 78 35.99 -13.24 -8.23
#